data_AF-A0AAE1U7Y5-F1
#
_entry.id   AF-A0AAE1U7Y5-F1
#
_cell.length_a   1.000
_cell.length_b   1.000
_cell.length_c   1.000
_cell.angle_alpha   90.00
_cell.angle_beta   90.00
_cell.angle_gamma   90.00
#
_symmetry.space_group_name_H-M   'P 1'
#
loop_
_entity.id
_entity.type
_entity.pdbx_description
1 polymer ?
#
loop_
_entity_poly.entity_id
_entity_poly.type
_entity_poly.pdbx_seq_one_letter_code
_entity_poly.pdbx_strand_id
1 'polypeptide(L)'
;ARRFAKNVSSDSVNVSTLKGEGELTNLELNEIVLTDLLELPTWLRITRAQVNRVNLKIQWTKLKSVPILVSLDEVQVEMETCQELRSQASHTVMPSYSSGGGYGFVDKVSDGMTVTVNAFLVTFPSHAFHASFQLSRIVLDSKSPLWQKADLRSTRLKDPERGELLIFKELSWQTLRREARSTKDPALTPTRPVVASP
;
A
#
# COMPACT_ATOMS: atom_id res chain seq x y z
N ALA A 1 -12.80 -3.66 -6.28
CA ALA A 1 -12.00 -4.82 -5.88
C ALA A 1 -11.30 -5.49 -7.07
N ARG A 2 -12.01 -6.03 -8.07
CA ARG A 2 -11.45 -6.83 -9.19
C ARG A 2 -10.33 -6.18 -10.00
N ARG A 3 -10.25 -4.84 -10.05
CA ARG A 3 -9.14 -4.13 -10.70
C ARG A 3 -7.81 -4.34 -9.98
N PHE A 4 -7.82 -4.30 -8.65
CA PHE A 4 -6.61 -4.32 -7.81
C PHE A 4 -6.28 -5.71 -7.27
N ALA A 5 -7.26 -6.62 -7.23
CA ALA A 5 -7.07 -7.99 -6.78
C ALA A 5 -7.70 -8.98 -7.76
N LYS A 6 -6.91 -9.98 -8.17
CA LYS A 6 -7.26 -10.96 -9.20
C LYS A 6 -8.28 -11.98 -8.71
N ASN A 7 -8.19 -12.37 -7.44
CA ASN A 7 -8.93 -13.50 -6.88
C ASN A 7 -9.99 -13.10 -5.84
N VAL A 8 -10.51 -11.87 -5.93
CA VAL A 8 -11.65 -11.44 -5.08
C VAL A 8 -12.97 -11.72 -5.79
N SER A 9 -13.70 -12.73 -5.31
CA SER A 9 -15.11 -12.92 -5.63
C SER A 9 -16.00 -12.06 -4.72
N SER A 10 -17.24 -11.80 -5.13
CA SER A 10 -18.25 -11.17 -4.26
C SER A 10 -18.53 -12.00 -3.00
N ASP A 11 -18.31 -13.31 -3.10
CA ASP A 11 -18.70 -14.31 -2.11
C ASP A 11 -17.61 -14.50 -1.04
N SER A 12 -16.38 -14.03 -1.30
CA SER A 12 -15.30 -14.02 -0.31
C SER A 12 -15.45 -12.91 0.74
N VAL A 13 -16.40 -11.99 0.55
CA VAL A 13 -16.77 -10.99 1.54
C VAL A 13 -17.64 -11.65 2.61
N ASN A 14 -17.01 -12.01 3.73
CA ASN A 14 -17.68 -12.65 4.86
C ASN A 14 -18.84 -11.76 5.38
N VAL A 15 -19.95 -12.37 5.79
CA VAL A 15 -21.12 -11.74 6.44
C VAL A 15 -20.69 -10.90 7.65
N SER A 16 -19.58 -11.26 8.31
CA SER A 16 -18.97 -10.47 9.37
C SER A 16 -18.63 -9.02 8.93
N THR A 17 -18.34 -8.79 7.64
CA THR A 17 -18.02 -7.46 7.10
C THR A 17 -19.22 -6.51 7.23
N LEU A 18 -20.45 -7.04 7.10
CA LEU A 18 -21.69 -6.29 7.37
C LEU A 18 -21.82 -5.89 8.85
N LYS A 19 -21.25 -6.69 9.75
CA LYS A 19 -21.13 -6.36 11.19
C LYS A 19 -19.93 -5.47 11.51
N GLY A 20 -19.14 -5.11 10.49
CA GLY A 20 -17.98 -4.24 10.63
C GLY A 20 -16.65 -4.97 10.81
N GLU A 21 -16.59 -6.28 10.58
CA GLU A 21 -15.35 -7.06 10.68
C GLU A 21 -15.16 -7.95 9.45
N GLY A 22 -14.18 -7.69 8.61
CA GLY A 22 -13.91 -8.48 7.41
C GLY A 22 -12.58 -9.21 7.53
N GLU A 23 -12.49 -10.39 6.93
CA GLU A 23 -11.24 -11.10 6.77
C GLU A 23 -11.14 -11.69 5.37
N LEU A 24 -9.98 -11.52 4.75
CA LEU A 24 -9.60 -12.15 3.48
C LEU A 24 -8.24 -12.81 3.66
N THR A 25 -8.03 -13.93 2.98
CA THR A 25 -6.76 -14.67 3.02
C THR A 25 -6.25 -14.94 1.61
N ASN A 26 -4.94 -14.99 1.44
CA ASN A 26 -4.26 -15.33 0.18
C ASN A 26 -4.73 -14.44 -0.99
N LEU A 27 -4.77 -13.14 -0.75
CA LEU A 27 -5.16 -12.15 -1.74
C LEU A 27 -4.04 -11.98 -2.77
N GLU A 28 -4.36 -12.17 -4.05
CA GLU A 28 -3.44 -11.90 -5.16
C GLU A 28 -3.76 -10.53 -5.76
N LEU A 29 -2.77 -9.65 -5.76
CA LEU A 29 -2.90 -8.30 -6.29
C LEU A 29 -2.55 -8.27 -7.79
N ASN A 30 -3.13 -7.30 -8.49
CA ASN A 30 -2.84 -7.10 -9.91
C ASN A 30 -1.53 -6.33 -10.09
N GLU A 31 -0.47 -7.05 -10.46
CA GLU A 31 0.89 -6.54 -10.66
C GLU A 31 0.98 -5.44 -11.73
N ILE A 32 0.17 -5.50 -12.78
CA ILE A 32 0.17 -4.49 -13.84
C ILE A 32 -0.36 -3.19 -13.25
N VAL A 33 -1.52 -3.26 -12.60
CA VAL A 33 -2.15 -2.10 -11.96
C VAL A 33 -1.26 -1.51 -10.86
N LEU A 34 -0.61 -2.36 -10.05
CA LEU A 34 0.31 -1.88 -9.02
C LEU A 34 1.57 -1.24 -9.60
N THR A 35 2.14 -1.81 -10.66
CA THR A 35 3.34 -1.26 -11.33
C THR A 35 3.06 0.15 -11.85
N ASP A 36 1.88 0.35 -12.45
CA ASP A 36 1.47 1.66 -12.97
C ASP A 36 1.11 2.63 -11.84
N LEU A 37 0.36 2.18 -10.81
CA LEU A 37 -0.07 3.01 -9.69
C LEU A 37 1.09 3.54 -8.85
N LEU A 38 2.15 2.73 -8.68
CA LEU A 38 3.35 3.10 -7.95
C LEU A 38 4.35 3.90 -8.80
N GLU A 39 4.01 4.17 -10.07
CA GLU A 39 4.85 4.90 -11.02
C GLU A 39 6.28 4.34 -11.09
N LEU A 40 6.41 3.00 -11.07
CA LEU A 40 7.72 2.36 -11.07
C LEU A 40 8.50 2.74 -12.35
N PRO A 41 9.83 2.93 -12.27
CA PRO A 41 10.67 3.21 -13.44
C PRO A 41 10.44 2.19 -14.56
N THR A 42 10.48 2.61 -15.82
CA THR A 42 10.13 1.78 -17.00
C THR A 42 10.97 0.50 -17.16
N TRP A 43 12.14 0.45 -16.54
CA TRP A 43 13.02 -0.72 -16.50
C TRP A 43 12.67 -1.72 -15.39
N LEU A 44 11.72 -1.43 -14.50
CA LEU A 44 11.33 -2.24 -13.35
C LEU A 44 9.84 -2.61 -13.44
N ARG A 45 9.46 -3.83 -13.08
CA ARG A 45 8.05 -4.20 -12.92
C ARG A 45 7.82 -5.14 -11.75
N ILE A 46 6.60 -5.16 -11.24
CA ILE A 46 6.12 -6.19 -10.32
C ILE A 46 5.72 -7.42 -11.15
N THR A 47 6.15 -8.60 -10.74
CA THR A 47 5.78 -9.88 -11.36
C THR A 47 4.80 -10.67 -10.50
N ARG A 48 4.85 -10.45 -9.18
CA ARG A 48 3.94 -11.05 -8.21
C ARG A 48 3.71 -10.10 -7.04
N ALA A 49 2.47 -10.01 -6.58
CA ALA A 49 2.13 -9.30 -5.36
C ALA A 49 1.01 -10.04 -4.63
N GLN A 50 1.25 -10.40 -3.38
CA GLN A 50 0.31 -11.18 -2.58
C GLN A 50 0.23 -10.69 -1.14
N VAL A 51 -0.93 -10.91 -0.52
CA VAL A 51 -1.15 -10.68 0.91
C VAL A 51 -1.74 -11.93 1.53
N ASN A 52 -1.07 -12.49 2.54
CA ASN A 52 -1.50 -13.75 3.16
C ASN A 52 -2.83 -13.58 3.94
N ARG A 53 -3.04 -12.43 4.58
CA ARG A 53 -4.19 -12.12 5.42
C ARG A 53 -4.44 -10.62 5.45
N VAL A 54 -5.69 -10.25 5.23
CA VAL A 54 -6.23 -8.90 5.34
C VAL A 54 -7.35 -8.93 6.37
N ASN A 55 -7.25 -8.10 7.39
CA ASN A 55 -8.32 -7.86 8.36
C ASN A 55 -8.85 -6.44 8.18
N LEU A 56 -10.18 -6.30 8.18
CA LEU A 56 -10.88 -5.04 8.06
C LEU A 56 -11.73 -4.82 9.31
N LYS A 57 -11.59 -3.66 9.94
CA LYS A 57 -12.48 -3.23 11.04
C LYS A 57 -13.14 -1.90 10.69
N ILE A 58 -14.46 -1.91 10.62
CA ILE A 58 -15.30 -0.82 10.13
C ILE A 58 -16.32 -0.46 11.22
N GLN A 59 -16.26 0.77 11.70
CA GLN A 59 -17.30 1.34 12.57
C GLN A 59 -18.32 2.09 11.71
N TRP A 60 -19.27 1.38 11.12
CA TRP A 60 -20.24 1.90 10.15
C TRP A 60 -20.93 3.19 10.60
N THR A 61 -21.29 3.29 11.88
CA THR A 61 -21.96 4.47 12.45
C THR A 61 -21.04 5.65 12.74
N LYS A 62 -19.71 5.46 12.66
CA LYS A 62 -18.67 6.45 13.03
C LYS A 62 -17.67 6.74 11.91
N LEU A 63 -17.99 6.42 10.65
CA LEU A 63 -17.10 6.64 9.50
C LEU A 63 -16.62 8.09 9.29
N LYS A 64 -17.32 9.07 9.87
CA LYS A 64 -16.90 10.49 9.81
C LYS A 64 -15.79 10.83 10.77
N SER A 65 -15.65 10.11 11.89
CA SER A 65 -14.77 10.46 13.00
C SER A 65 -13.71 9.40 13.29
N VAL A 66 -13.99 8.13 12.95
CA VAL A 66 -13.14 6.98 13.26
C VAL A 66 -12.68 6.31 11.97
N PRO A 67 -11.36 6.03 11.81
CA PRO A 67 -10.83 5.36 10.64
C PRO A 67 -11.36 3.93 10.50
N ILE A 68 -11.54 3.52 9.24
CA ILE A 68 -11.53 2.10 8.91
C ILE A 68 -10.11 1.60 9.12
N LEU A 69 -9.97 0.51 9.86
CA LEU A 69 -8.68 -0.14 10.08
C LEU A 69 -8.51 -1.26 9.07
N VAL A 70 -7.42 -1.20 8.31
CA VAL A 70 -6.99 -2.24 7.38
C VAL A 70 -5.68 -2.80 7.89
N SER A 71 -5.65 -4.09 8.23
CA SER A 71 -4.45 -4.75 8.74
C SER A 71 -4.02 -5.84 7.79
N LEU A 72 -2.81 -5.73 7.28
CA LEU A 72 -2.16 -6.72 6.43
C LEU A 72 -1.12 -7.46 7.29
N ASP A 73 -1.16 -8.79 7.31
CA ASP A 73 -0.17 -9.53 8.09
C ASP A 73 1.16 -9.61 7.35
N GLU A 74 1.19 -10.32 6.21
CA GLU A 74 2.37 -10.45 5.37
C GLU A 74 2.03 -10.06 3.93
N VAL A 75 2.78 -9.08 3.41
CA VAL A 75 2.72 -8.63 2.03
C VAL A 75 4.03 -9.03 1.36
N GLN A 76 3.95 -9.79 0.27
CA GLN A 76 5.11 -10.19 -0.52
C GLN A 76 4.99 -9.65 -1.93
N VAL A 77 6.07 -9.05 -2.42
CA VAL A 77 6.17 -8.49 -3.77
C VAL A 77 7.44 -9.02 -4.41
N GLU A 78 7.31 -9.59 -5.61
CA GLU A 78 8.44 -9.97 -6.44
C GLU A 78 8.53 -8.98 -7.60
N MET A 79 9.75 -8.53 -7.89
CA MET A 79 10.04 -7.54 -8.93
C MET A 79 11.15 -8.04 -9.85
N GLU A 80 11.19 -7.55 -11.08
CA GLU A 80 12.27 -7.86 -12.02
C GLU A 80 12.61 -6.67 -12.93
N THR A 81 13.82 -6.72 -13.51
CA THR A 81 14.19 -5.81 -14.60
C THR A 81 13.54 -6.23 -15.91
N CYS A 82 12.99 -5.27 -16.64
CA CYS A 82 12.49 -5.49 -17.99
C CYS A 82 13.66 -5.52 -18.99
N GLN A 83 13.69 -6.50 -19.90
CA GLN A 83 14.68 -6.56 -20.98
C GLN A 83 14.45 -5.44 -22.01
N GLU A 84 13.20 -5.18 -22.32
CA GLU A 84 12.74 -4.01 -23.09
C GLU A 84 12.06 -3.03 -22.14
N LEU A 85 12.35 -1.73 -22.30
CA LEU A 85 11.73 -0.70 -21.47
C LEU A 85 10.21 -0.71 -21.67
N ARG A 86 9.45 -0.70 -20.57
CA ARG A 86 8.00 -0.56 -20.63
C ARG A 86 7.65 0.79 -21.26
N SER A 87 6.59 0.83 -22.06
CA SER A 87 5.96 2.10 -22.40
C SER A 87 5.50 2.76 -21.10
N GLN A 88 5.81 4.05 -20.93
CA GLN A 88 5.13 4.83 -19.88
C GLN A 88 3.64 4.78 -20.20
N ALA A 89 2.83 4.29 -19.25
CA ALA A 89 1.39 4.43 -19.34
C ALA A 89 1.11 5.93 -19.59
N SER A 90 0.40 6.26 -20.66
CA SER A 90 -0.05 7.63 -20.90
C SER A 90 -0.72 8.11 -19.62
N HIS A 91 -0.41 9.33 -19.17
CA HIS A 91 -0.86 9.97 -17.91
C HIS A 91 -2.40 10.06 -17.72
N THR A 92 -3.20 9.31 -18.49
CA THR A 92 -4.64 9.17 -18.40
C THR A 92 -5.10 8.21 -17.30
N VAL A 93 -4.26 7.87 -16.32
CA VAL A 93 -4.76 7.26 -15.09
C VAL A 93 -5.43 8.38 -14.30
N MET A 94 -6.70 8.64 -14.62
CA MET A 94 -7.61 9.28 -13.67
C MET A 94 -7.34 8.63 -12.33
N PRO A 95 -6.91 9.40 -11.31
CA PRO A 95 -6.61 8.83 -10.04
C PRO A 95 -7.86 8.09 -9.58
N SER A 96 -7.74 6.79 -9.34
CA SER A 96 -8.89 5.93 -9.07
C SER A 96 -9.58 6.26 -7.75
N TYR A 97 -9.04 7.22 -7.00
CA TYR A 97 -9.66 7.83 -5.83
C TYR A 97 -10.69 8.90 -6.16
N SER A 98 -10.78 9.43 -7.39
CA SER A 98 -11.86 10.38 -7.73
C SER A 98 -13.08 9.59 -8.20
N SER A 99 -14.19 9.71 -7.48
CA SER A 99 -15.45 9.01 -7.81
C SER A 99 -16.16 9.60 -9.05
N GLY A 100 -15.44 10.20 -9.99
CA GLY A 100 -16.00 10.89 -11.16
C GLY A 100 -16.79 12.17 -10.83
N GLY A 101 -16.60 12.72 -9.62
CA GLY A 101 -17.30 13.91 -9.10
C GLY A 101 -16.45 14.66 -8.07
N GLY A 102 -17.01 15.72 -7.48
CA GLY A 102 -16.34 16.51 -6.44
C GLY A 102 -16.09 15.73 -5.15
N TYR A 103 -15.09 16.14 -4.38
CA TYR A 103 -14.61 15.46 -3.17
C TYR A 103 -15.73 15.14 -2.15
N GLY A 104 -16.13 13.87 -2.13
CA GLY A 104 -17.34 13.38 -1.50
C GLY A 104 -17.13 12.61 -0.21
N PHE A 105 -18.16 11.88 0.21
CA PHE A 105 -18.10 11.06 1.43
C PHE A 105 -17.17 9.84 1.27
N VAL A 106 -17.19 9.19 0.10
CA VAL A 106 -16.35 8.00 -0.17
C VAL A 106 -14.87 8.38 -0.14
N ASP A 107 -14.51 9.49 -0.77
CA ASP A 107 -13.13 10.02 -0.77
C ASP A 107 -12.68 10.33 0.66
N LYS A 108 -13.57 10.92 1.47
CA LYS A 108 -13.27 11.15 2.89
C LYS A 108 -13.00 9.86 3.64
N VAL A 109 -13.82 8.84 3.43
CA VAL A 109 -13.63 7.53 4.08
C VAL A 109 -12.32 6.87 3.61
N SER A 110 -12.02 6.91 2.31
CA SER A 110 -10.79 6.37 1.71
C SER A 110 -9.53 7.02 2.29
N ASP A 111 -9.45 8.35 2.26
CA ASP A 111 -8.30 9.09 2.80
C ASP A 111 -8.20 8.96 4.33
N GLY A 112 -9.33 8.68 4.99
CA GLY A 112 -9.42 8.48 6.43
C GLY A 112 -8.99 7.10 6.90
N MET A 113 -8.69 6.15 6.00
CA MET A 113 -8.29 4.80 6.38
C MET A 113 -6.95 4.80 7.12
N THR A 114 -6.84 3.92 8.11
CA THR A 114 -5.57 3.54 8.75
C THR A 114 -5.16 2.18 8.24
N VAL A 115 -3.95 2.07 7.71
CA VAL A 115 -3.39 0.82 7.19
C VAL A 115 -2.24 0.39 8.09
N THR A 116 -2.21 -0.87 8.50
CA THR A 116 -1.10 -1.47 9.22
C THR A 116 -0.58 -2.67 8.45
N VAL A 117 0.74 -2.85 8.41
CA VAL A 117 1.38 -4.02 7.78
C VAL A 117 2.36 -4.62 8.77
N ASN A 118 2.16 -5.88 9.15
CA ASN A 118 3.06 -6.54 10.09
C ASN A 118 4.43 -6.84 9.44
N ALA A 119 4.43 -7.43 8.25
CA ALA A 119 5.63 -7.70 7.45
C ALA A 119 5.41 -7.35 5.97
N PHE A 120 6.34 -6.60 5.39
CA PHE A 120 6.37 -6.27 3.97
C PHE A 120 7.71 -6.72 3.39
N LEU A 121 7.68 -7.62 2.42
CA LEU A 121 8.85 -8.21 1.78
C LEU A 121 8.82 -7.90 0.28
N VAL A 122 9.89 -7.31 -0.22
CA VAL A 122 10.17 -7.19 -1.65
C VAL A 122 11.39 -8.03 -1.98
N THR A 123 11.29 -8.84 -3.03
CA THR A 123 12.42 -9.55 -3.60
C THR A 123 12.65 -9.11 -5.04
N PHE A 124 13.91 -8.98 -5.39
CA PHE A 124 14.37 -8.57 -6.71
C PHE A 124 15.48 -9.53 -7.15
N PRO A 125 15.12 -10.64 -7.81
CA PRO A 125 16.08 -11.47 -8.52
C PRO A 125 16.57 -10.79 -9.79
N SER A 126 17.87 -10.86 -10.04
CA SER A 126 18.48 -10.48 -11.32
C SER A 126 19.64 -11.43 -11.65
N HIS A 127 20.14 -11.37 -12.89
CA HIS A 127 21.29 -12.18 -13.30
C HIS A 127 22.59 -11.84 -12.58
N ALA A 128 22.72 -10.63 -12.01
CA ALA A 128 23.95 -10.18 -11.36
C ALA A 128 23.88 -10.19 -9.83
N PHE A 129 22.68 -10.03 -9.26
CA PHE A 129 22.47 -10.04 -7.83
C PHE A 129 21.02 -10.40 -7.45
N HIS A 130 20.84 -10.94 -6.26
CA HIS A 130 19.55 -10.99 -5.57
C HIS A 130 19.51 -9.90 -4.52
N ALA A 131 18.53 -9.01 -4.61
CA ALA A 131 18.25 -8.02 -3.57
C ALA A 131 16.94 -8.34 -2.86
N SER A 132 16.88 -8.03 -1.57
CA SER A 132 15.66 -8.08 -0.78
C SER A 132 15.55 -6.86 0.12
N PHE A 133 14.30 -6.45 0.32
CA PHE A 133 13.92 -5.33 1.15
C PHE A 133 12.79 -5.78 2.07
N GLN A 134 12.96 -5.58 3.37
CA GLN A 134 12.00 -6.00 4.39
C GLN A 134 11.69 -4.83 5.31
N LEU A 135 10.41 -4.53 5.46
CA LEU A 135 9.89 -3.61 6.46
C LEU A 135 9.01 -4.37 7.46
N SER A 136 9.06 -3.99 8.73
CA SER A 136 8.15 -4.54 9.74
C SER A 136 7.42 -3.45 10.50
N ARG A 137 6.21 -3.81 10.99
CA ARG A 137 5.31 -2.95 11.77
C ARG A 137 5.07 -1.59 11.12
N ILE A 138 4.69 -1.61 9.85
CA ILE A 138 4.33 -0.40 9.12
C ILE A 138 2.98 0.09 9.63
N VAL A 139 2.85 1.40 9.84
CA VAL A 139 1.59 2.08 10.14
C VAL A 139 1.48 3.30 9.25
N LEU A 140 0.37 3.39 8.53
CA LEU A 140 -0.07 4.56 7.78
C LEU A 140 -1.37 5.06 8.39
N ASP A 141 -1.36 6.22 9.06
CA ASP A 141 -2.55 6.80 9.67
C ASP A 141 -2.74 8.28 9.28
N SER A 142 -3.90 8.83 9.63
CA SER A 142 -4.23 10.24 9.37
C SER A 142 -3.89 11.09 10.59
N LYS A 143 -3.21 12.22 10.38
CA LYS A 143 -2.84 13.18 11.43
C LYS A 143 -3.54 14.52 11.25
N SER A 144 -3.54 15.33 12.30
CA SER A 144 -3.88 16.75 12.19
C SER A 144 -2.78 17.52 11.42
N PRO A 145 -3.03 18.78 11.02
CA PRO A 145 -1.99 19.66 10.46
C PRO A 145 -0.77 19.87 11.39
N LEU A 146 -0.94 19.59 12.69
CA LEU A 146 0.10 19.66 13.71
C LEU A 146 0.79 18.30 13.95
N TRP A 147 0.58 17.32 13.05
CA TRP A 147 1.13 15.97 13.14
C TRP A 147 0.73 15.21 14.42
N GLN A 148 -0.46 15.50 14.95
CA GLN A 148 -1.00 14.83 16.14
C GLN A 148 -2.15 13.89 15.78
N LYS A 149 -2.37 12.88 16.61
CA LYS A 149 -3.55 12.01 16.49
C LYS A 149 -4.81 12.83 16.76
N ALA A 150 -5.79 12.76 15.86
CA ALA A 150 -7.02 13.53 15.94
C ALA A 150 -8.20 12.79 15.30
N ASP A 151 -9.40 13.33 15.50
CA ASP A 151 -10.62 12.93 14.78
C ASP A 151 -10.45 13.19 13.27
N LEU A 152 -10.96 12.30 12.42
CA LEU A 152 -10.81 12.39 10.95
C LEU A 152 -11.33 13.70 10.33
N ARG A 153 -12.23 14.42 11.00
CA ARG A 153 -12.71 15.74 10.55
C ARG A 153 -11.63 16.82 10.71
N SER A 154 -10.70 16.61 11.63
CA SER A 154 -9.60 17.52 11.95
C SER A 154 -8.28 17.12 11.27
N THR A 155 -8.27 16.06 10.45
CA THR A 155 -7.08 15.60 9.70
C THR A 155 -6.98 16.18 8.29
N ARG A 156 -7.77 17.22 8.00
CA ARG A 156 -7.93 17.81 6.66
C ARG A 156 -8.03 19.31 6.76
N LEU A 157 -7.45 20.02 5.81
CA LEU A 157 -7.60 21.46 5.66
C LEU A 157 -8.18 21.74 4.29
N LYS A 158 -9.36 22.37 4.25
CA LYS A 158 -10.02 22.74 3.00
C LYS A 158 -9.83 24.23 2.76
N ASP A 159 -9.37 24.59 1.57
CA ASP A 159 -9.46 25.94 1.05
C ASP A 159 -10.72 26.02 0.15
N PRO A 160 -11.81 26.65 0.62
CA PRO A 160 -13.03 26.74 -0.16
C PRO A 160 -12.94 27.72 -1.33
N GLU A 161 -12.03 28.69 -1.29
CA GLU A 161 -11.87 29.68 -2.38
C GLU A 161 -11.11 29.06 -3.55
N ARG A 162 -10.06 28.28 -3.25
CA ARG A 162 -9.26 27.58 -4.27
C ARG A 162 -9.84 26.22 -4.68
N GLY A 163 -10.77 25.69 -3.89
CA GLY A 163 -11.27 24.33 -4.06
C GLY A 163 -10.22 23.26 -3.73
N GLU A 164 -9.16 23.64 -2.99
CA GLU A 164 -8.05 22.77 -2.63
C GLU A 164 -8.31 22.04 -1.31
N LEU A 165 -7.70 20.87 -1.16
CA LEU A 165 -7.78 20.07 0.05
C LEU A 165 -6.40 19.51 0.38
N LEU A 166 -5.97 19.75 1.61
CA LEU A 166 -4.78 19.12 2.19
C LEU A 166 -5.20 17.99 3.12
N ILE A 167 -4.51 16.86 2.98
CA ILE A 167 -4.62 15.69 3.86
C ILE A 167 -3.24 15.42 4.46
N PHE A 168 -3.22 15.00 5.72
CA PHE A 168 -1.98 14.73 6.45
C PHE A 168 -1.94 13.25 6.81
N LYS A 169 -0.93 12.55 6.27
CA LYS A 169 -0.74 11.11 6.46
C LYS A 169 0.66 10.88 7.01
N GLU A 170 0.77 10.12 8.10
CA GLU A 170 2.05 9.70 8.66
C GLU A 170 2.30 8.24 8.30
N LEU A 171 3.47 7.95 7.76
CA LEU A 171 3.97 6.60 7.54
C LEU A 171 5.11 6.34 8.51
N SER A 172 4.99 5.31 9.33
CA SER A 172 6.03 4.87 10.26
C SER A 172 6.26 3.36 10.11
N TRP A 173 7.45 2.91 10.49
CA TRP A 173 7.83 1.49 10.50
C TRP A 173 8.82 1.23 11.63
N GLN A 174 8.95 -0.01 12.11
CA GLN A 174 9.87 -0.33 13.21
C GLN A 174 11.27 -0.68 12.70
N THR A 175 11.33 -1.56 11.68
CA THR A 175 12.61 -2.04 11.15
C THR A 175 12.61 -2.00 9.64
N LEU A 176 13.72 -1.53 9.08
CA LEU A 176 14.07 -1.71 7.68
C LEU A 176 15.28 -2.63 7.58
N ARG A 177 15.19 -3.71 6.82
CA ARG A 177 16.33 -4.58 6.46
C ARG A 177 16.49 -4.60 4.94
N ARG A 178 17.71 -4.41 4.49
CA ARG A 178 18.10 -4.48 3.08
C ARG A 178 19.20 -5.51 2.95
N GLU A 179 19.10 -6.39 1.97
CA GLU A 179 20.16 -7.31 1.62
C GLU A 179 20.39 -7.28 0.12
N ALA A 180 21.66 -7.37 -0.28
CA ALA A 180 22.03 -7.66 -1.65
C ALA A 180 23.12 -8.73 -1.65
N ARG A 181 22.97 -9.72 -2.54
CA ARG A 181 23.90 -10.85 -2.71
C ARG A 181 24.25 -11.00 -4.18
N SER A 182 25.53 -11.11 -4.50
CA SER A 182 25.98 -11.41 -5.86
C SER A 182 25.58 -12.83 -6.26
N THR A 183 25.10 -13.00 -7.49
CA THR A 183 24.84 -14.34 -8.06
C THR A 183 26.09 -14.95 -8.72
N LYS A 184 27.09 -14.12 -9.04
CA LYS A 184 28.28 -14.51 -9.80
C LYS A 184 29.49 -14.80 -8.92
N ASP A 185 29.50 -14.28 -7.70
CA ASP A 185 30.60 -14.49 -6.77
C ASP A 185 30.04 -14.71 -5.35
N PRO A 186 29.93 -15.97 -4.88
CA PRO A 186 29.46 -16.29 -3.55
C PRO A 186 30.44 -15.88 -2.44
N ALA A 187 31.69 -15.50 -2.77
CA ALA A 187 32.68 -15.00 -1.82
C ALA A 187 32.54 -13.49 -1.53
N LEU A 188 31.77 -12.75 -2.34
CA LEU A 188 31.37 -11.39 -2.00
C LEU A 188 30.38 -11.43 -0.84
N THR A 189 30.86 -11.01 0.34
CA THR A 189 30.04 -10.89 1.56
C THR A 189 28.75 -10.14 1.24
N PRO A 190 27.57 -10.66 1.64
CA PRO A 190 26.31 -9.91 1.53
C PRO A 190 26.51 -8.53 2.13
N THR A 191 26.01 -7.49 1.46
CA THR A 191 26.03 -6.15 2.03
C THR A 191 25.38 -6.21 3.41
N ARG A 192 26.07 -5.72 4.44
CA ARG A 192 25.60 -5.83 5.83
C ARG A 192 24.16 -5.28 5.91
N PRO A 193 23.23 -6.00 6.55
CA PRO A 193 21.89 -5.49 6.73
C PRO A 193 21.96 -4.20 7.55
N VAL A 194 21.66 -3.08 6.91
CA VAL A 194 21.51 -1.80 7.61
C VAL A 194 20.12 -1.81 8.20
N VAL A 195 20.04 -2.10 9.50
CA VAL A 195 18.82 -1.91 10.28
C VAL A 195 18.68 -0.41 10.55
N ALA A 196 17.80 0.24 9.80
CA ALA A 196 17.41 1.62 10.08
C ALA A 196 16.06 1.61 10.80
N SER A 197 16.02 2.23 11.97
CA SER A 197 14.79 2.69 12.60
C SER A 197 14.60 4.17 12.22
N PRO A 198 13.38 4.62 11.92
CA PRO A 198 13.10 6.01 11.59
C PRO A 198 13.44 6.95 12.75
#